data_AF-A0A528MZ67-F1
#
_entry.id   AF-A0A528MZ67-F1
#
_cell.length_a   1.000
_cell.length_b   1.000
_cell.length_c   1.000
_cell.angle_alpha   90.00
_cell.angle_beta   90.00
_cell.angle_gamma   90.00
#
_symmetry.space_group_name_H-M   'P 1'
#
loop_
_entity.id
_entity.type
_entity.pdbx_description
1 polymer ?
#
loop_
_entity_poly.entity_id
_entity_poly.type
_entity_poly.pdbx_seq_one_letter_code
_entity_poly.pdbx_strand_id
1 'polypeptide(L)' 'VERSVVDALASAVRDAYPRLSHRYYAMKARWLGMEVMNHWDRNAPLPETPQAIIGWDEAKDTVLSAYQRFS' A
#
# COMPACT_ATOMS: atom_id res chain seq x y z
N VAL A 1 -7.44 -23.15 -9.50
CA VAL A 1 -7.23 -21.93 -10.32
C VAL A 1 -6.58 -22.36 -11.62
N GLU A 2 -7.09 -21.91 -12.76
CA GLU A 2 -6.56 -22.29 -14.09
C GLU A 2 -5.25 -21.55 -14.42
N ARG A 3 -4.34 -22.22 -15.13
CA ARG A 3 -3.01 -21.65 -15.48
C ARG A 3 -3.12 -20.35 -16.26
N SER A 4 -4.03 -20.28 -17.24
CA SER A 4 -4.26 -19.09 -18.06
C SER A 4 -4.62 -17.85 -17.24
N VAL A 5 -5.39 -18.02 -16.16
CA VAL A 5 -5.77 -16.93 -15.25
C VAL A 5 -4.56 -16.44 -14.45
N VAL A 6 -3.72 -17.36 -13.97
CA VAL A 6 -2.48 -17.01 -13.25
C VAL A 6 -1.51 -16.25 -14.15
N ASP A 7 -1.34 -16.71 -15.39
CA ASP A 7 -0.46 -16.07 -16.37
C ASP A 7 -0.97 -14.67 -16.74
N ALA A 8 -2.28 -14.52 -16.95
CA ALA A 8 -2.91 -13.23 -17.22
C ALA A 8 -2.71 -12.25 -16.06
N LEU A 9 -2.92 -12.69 -14.82
CA LEU A 9 -2.67 -11.87 -13.63
C LEU A 9 -1.21 -11.45 -13.53
N ALA A 10 -0.28 -12.40 -13.71
CA ALA A 10 1.14 -12.13 -13.59
C ALA A 10 1.64 -11.15 -14.68
N SER A 11 1.14 -11.26 -15.92
CA SER A 11 1.46 -10.31 -16.99
C SER A 11 0.92 -8.92 -16.66
N ALA A 12 -0.39 -8.82 -16.35
CA ALA A 12 -1.03 -7.55 -16.06
C ALA A 12 -0.35 -6.79 -14.90
N VAL A 13 0.07 -7.52 -13.85
CA VAL A 13 0.79 -6.93 -12.73
C VAL A 13 2.18 -6.42 -13.15
N ARG A 14 2.95 -7.19 -13.91
CA ARG A 14 4.29 -6.78 -14.38
C ARG A 14 4.22 -5.58 -15.31
N ASP A 15 3.27 -5.57 -16.24
CA ASP A 15 3.07 -4.47 -17.19
C ASP A 15 2.71 -3.16 -16.47
N ALA A 16 2.08 -3.25 -15.28
CA ALA A 16 1.72 -2.11 -14.46
C ALA A 16 2.86 -1.57 -13.58
N TYR A 17 3.97 -2.29 -13.38
CA TYR A 17 5.05 -1.90 -12.46
C TYR A 17 5.57 -0.47 -12.68
N PRO A 18 5.87 -0.01 -13.92
CA PRO A 18 6.39 1.34 -14.13
C PRO A 18 5.45 2.45 -13.62
N ARG A 19 4.13 2.26 -13.77
CA ARG A 19 3.10 3.25 -13.41
C ARG A 19 2.72 3.19 -11.93
N LEU A 20 2.84 2.02 -11.30
CA LEU A 20 2.40 1.78 -9.93
C LEU A 20 3.60 1.72 -8.98
N SER A 21 4.22 0.54 -8.83
CA SER A 21 5.23 0.28 -7.82
C SER A 21 6.49 1.13 -8.01
N HIS A 22 6.99 1.28 -9.23
CA HIS A 22 8.18 2.10 -9.49
C HIS A 22 7.92 3.58 -9.16
N ARG A 23 6.75 4.09 -9.58
CA ARG A 23 6.33 5.47 -9.26
C ARG A 23 6.17 5.68 -7.75
N TYR A 24 5.55 4.73 -7.07
CA TYR A 24 5.38 4.75 -5.62
C TYR A 24 6.74 4.76 -4.90
N TYR A 25 7.67 3.91 -5.32
CA TYR A 25 8.99 3.82 -4.70
C TYR A 25 9.88 5.03 -4.98
N ALA A 26 9.77 5.64 -6.16
CA ALA A 26 10.42 6.93 -6.43
C ALA A 26 9.87 8.04 -5.53
N MET A 27 8.55 8.06 -5.29
CA MET A 27 7.93 9.00 -4.38
C MET A 27 8.35 8.75 -2.92
N LYS A 28 8.37 7.48 -2.49
CA LYS A 28 8.82 7.09 -1.14
C LYS A 28 10.30 7.41 -0.89
N ALA A 29 11.17 7.21 -1.88
CA ALA A 29 12.58 7.61 -1.79
C ALA A 29 12.72 9.10 -1.47
N ARG A 30 11.97 9.97 -2.18
CA ARG A 30 11.95 11.41 -1.92
C ARG A 30 11.46 11.74 -0.52
N TRP A 31 10.40 11.08 -0.05
CA TRP A 31 9.89 11.28 1.32
C TRP A 31 10.85 10.83 2.42
N LEU A 32 11.72 9.85 2.12
CA LEU A 32 12.75 9.37 3.03
C LEU A 32 14.09 10.12 2.86
N GLY A 33 14.16 11.15 2.00
CA GLY A 33 15.38 11.91 1.75
C GLY A 33 16.48 11.13 1.00
N MET A 34 16.08 10.12 0.23
CA MET A 34 16.99 9.25 -0.53
C MET A 34 16.90 9.54 -2.04
N GLU A 35 18.02 9.44 -2.74
CA GLU A 35 18.05 9.47 -4.21
C GLU A 35 17.48 8.16 -4.80
N VAL A 36 17.89 7.03 -4.23
CA VAL A 36 17.40 5.68 -4.55
C VAL A 36 17.10 4.95 -3.26
N MET A 37 15.90 4.37 -3.14
CA MET A 37 15.49 3.65 -1.95
C MET A 37 16.09 2.23 -1.92
N ASN A 38 16.67 1.84 -0.79
CA ASN A 38 17.19 0.49 -0.62
C ASN A 38 16.06 -0.55 -0.51
N HIS A 39 16.39 -1.81 -0.77
CA HIS A 39 15.42 -2.89 -0.68
C HIS A 39 14.83 -3.04 0.75
N TRP A 40 15.62 -2.83 1.79
CA TRP A 40 15.20 -2.97 3.18
C TRP A 40 14.33 -1.79 3.67
N ASP A 41 14.37 -0.64 3.01
CA ASP A 41 13.61 0.56 3.40
C ASP A 41 12.15 0.54 2.92
N ARG A 42 11.73 -0.52 2.22
CA ARG A 42 10.36 -0.66 1.72
C ARG A 42 9.29 -0.59 2.82
N ASN A 43 9.62 -1.06 4.02
CA ASN A 43 8.72 -1.04 5.18
C ASN A 43 9.02 0.11 6.16
N ALA A 44 10.01 0.97 5.88
CA ALA A 44 10.32 2.10 6.73
C ALA A 44 9.10 3.01 6.86
N PRO A 45 8.76 3.47 8.09
CA PRO A 45 7.70 4.43 8.30
C PRO A 45 8.09 5.77 7.68
N LEU A 46 7.09 6.55 7.24
CA LEU A 46 7.33 7.91 6.78
C LEU A 46 7.52 8.85 7.98
N PRO A 47 8.29 9.94 7.86
CA PRO A 47 8.51 10.89 8.96
C PRO A 47 7.20 11.44 9.56
N GLU A 48 6.17 11.62 8.74
CA GLU A 48 4.86 12.17 9.13
C GLU A 48 3.81 11.10 9.48
N THR A 49 4.23 9.86 9.78
CA THR A 49 3.29 8.79 10.10
C THR A 49 2.52 9.14 11.38
N PRO A 50 1.17 9.25 11.35
CA PRO A 50 0.38 9.57 12.54
C PRO A 50 0.56 8.51 13.63
N GLN A 51 0.80 8.94 14.86
CA GLN A 51 0.82 8.06 16.05
C GLN A 51 -0.50 8.17 16.82
N ALA A 52 -1.62 8.04 16.12
CA ALA A 52 -2.93 8.10 16.75
C ALA A 52 -3.16 6.89 17.65
N ILE A 53 -3.56 7.14 18.90
CA ILE A 53 -4.10 6.10 19.79
C ILE A 53 -5.61 6.10 19.59
N ILE A 54 -6.13 5.04 18.97
CA ILE A 54 -7.57 4.90 18.70
C ILE A 54 -8.20 4.12 19.84
N GLY A 55 -9.21 4.70 20.48
CA GLY A 55 -9.97 4.04 21.55
C GLY A 55 -10.82 2.89 21.01
N TRP A 56 -11.16 1.93 21.86
CA TRP A 56 -11.93 0.74 21.46
C TRP A 56 -13.25 1.09 20.77
N ASP A 57 -14.03 2.01 21.33
CA ASP A 57 -15.35 2.34 20.77
C ASP A 57 -15.24 3.04 19.41
N GLU A 58 -14.25 3.91 19.21
CA GLU A 58 -13.97 4.56 17.92
C GLU A 58 -13.50 3.53 16.87
N ALA A 59 -12.62 2.60 17.26
CA ALA A 59 -12.16 1.53 16.38
C ALA A 59 -13.33 0.63 15.95
N LYS A 60 -14.20 0.25 16.90
CA LYS A 60 -15.40 -0.56 16.64
C LYS A 60 -16.36 0.15 15.70
N ASP A 61 -16.64 1.42 15.95
CA ASP A 61 -17.55 2.23 15.11
C ASP A 61 -17.01 2.40 13.68
N THR A 62 -15.70 2.65 13.53
CA THR A 62 -15.03 2.74 12.22
C THR A 62 -15.25 1.46 11.39
N VAL A 63 -15.11 0.29 12.02
CA VAL A 63 -15.31 -0.99 11.32
C VAL A 63 -16.79 -1.21 10.97
N LEU A 64 -17.71 -1.03 11.92
CA LEU A 64 -19.13 -1.28 11.70
C LEU A 64 -19.74 -0.32 10.66
N SER A 65 -19.35 0.95 10.70
CA SER A 65 -19.80 1.95 9.72
C SER A 65 -19.26 1.68 8.31
N ALA A 66 -18.05 1.13 8.16
CA ALA A 66 -17.53 0.70 6.87
C ALA A 66 -18.38 -0.44 6.28
N TYR A 67 -18.74 -1.45 7.09
CA TYR A 67 -19.58 -2.57 6.65
C TYR A 67 -20.99 -2.14 6.20
N GLN A 68 -21.57 -1.14 6.87
CA GLN A 68 -22.88 -0.60 6.48
C GLN A 68 -22.90 0.04 5.08
N ARG A 69 -21.75 0.40 4.50
CA ARG A 69 -21.66 0.97 3.14
C ARG A 69 -21.59 -0.08 2.03
N PHE A 70 -21.48 -1.36 2.37
CA PHE A 70 -21.40 -2.46 1.39
C PHE A 70 -22.76 -3.10 1.06
N SER A 71 -23.85 -2.63 1.67
CA SER A 71 -25.24 -3.03 1.38
C SER A 71 -25.87 -2.10 0.36
#